data_AF-A0A170UZ49-F1
#
_entry.id   AF-A0A170UZ49-F1
#
_cell.length_a   1.000
_cell.length_b   1.000
_cell.length_c   1.000
_cell.angle_alpha   90.00
_cell.angle_beta   90.00
_cell.angle_gamma   90.00
#
_symmetry.space_group_name_H-M   'P 1'
#
loop_
_entity.id
_entity.type
_entity.pdbx_description
1 polymer ?
#
loop_
_entity_poly.entity_id
_entity_poly.type
_entity_poly.pdbx_seq_one_letter_code
_entity_poly.pdbx_strand_id
1 'polypeptide(L)'
;MEYIVQIRGDHRIYPIPEGLYELMADITREVLRSQPQNLYKFIYNYLDAQIKTRVLTIEAMKILNEIIIDGQPMTSYLAERGLTLDEANEAAKKIQQFW
;
A
#
# COMPACT_ATOMS: atom_id res chain seq x y z
N MET A 1 -26.08 5.77 7.64
CA MET A 1 -26.28 7.22 7.83
C MET A 1 -25.49 7.92 6.74
N GLU A 2 -26.19 8.52 5.79
CA GLU A 2 -25.57 9.40 4.79
C GLU A 2 -25.36 10.75 5.45
N TYR A 3 -24.11 11.13 5.61
CA TYR A 3 -23.75 12.45 6.08
C TYR A 3 -23.39 13.28 4.85
N ILE A 4 -23.63 14.59 4.87
CA ILE A 4 -23.40 15.52 3.75
C ILE A 4 -22.65 16.75 4.25
N VAL A 5 -21.55 17.11 3.59
CA VAL A 5 -20.80 18.33 3.91
C VAL A 5 -21.43 19.48 3.13
N GLN A 6 -22.34 20.21 3.77
CA GLN A 6 -23.02 21.35 3.15
C GLN A 6 -22.20 22.63 3.33
N ILE A 7 -21.63 23.14 2.23
CA ILE A 7 -20.98 24.46 2.22
C ILE A 7 -22.07 25.52 1.98
N ARG A 8 -22.16 26.48 2.90
CA ARG A 8 -23.23 27.50 2.98
C ARG A 8 -23.35 28.29 1.66
N GLY A 9 -24.50 28.20 0.99
CA GLY A 9 -24.93 29.15 -0.06
C GLY A 9 -25.06 28.62 -1.48
N ASP A 10 -24.58 27.41 -1.78
CA ASP A 10 -24.77 26.74 -3.07
C ASP A 10 -25.59 25.45 -2.84
N HIS A 11 -26.68 25.26 -3.57
CA HIS A 11 -27.56 24.08 -3.44
C HIS A 11 -26.94 22.81 -4.06
N ARG A 12 -25.62 22.81 -4.33
CA ARG A 12 -24.90 21.64 -4.82
C ARG A 12 -24.63 20.66 -3.69
N ILE A 13 -25.24 19.48 -3.81
CA ILE A 13 -24.96 18.31 -2.98
C ILE A 13 -23.68 17.67 -3.53
N TYR A 14 -22.61 17.69 -2.75
CA TYR A 14 -21.40 16.93 -3.06
C TYR A 14 -21.46 15.59 -2.31
N PRO A 15 -21.32 14.46 -3.01
CA PRO A 15 -21.22 13.17 -2.34
C PRO A 15 -19.95 13.17 -1.48
N ILE A 16 -20.05 12.58 -0.30
CA ILE A 16 -18.87 12.42 0.55
C ILE A 16 -17.94 11.39 -0.09
N PRO A 17 -16.65 11.71 -0.25
CA PRO A 17 -15.68 10.75 -0.76
C PRO A 17 -15.67 9.49 0.10
N GLU A 18 -15.65 8.34 -0.57
CA GLU A 18 -15.44 7.06 0.09
C GLU A 18 -14.13 7.09 0.91
N GLY A 19 -14.16 6.58 2.14
CA GLY A 19 -13.00 6.57 3.02
C GLY A 19 -12.77 7.85 3.83
N LEU A 20 -13.52 8.94 3.58
CA LEU A 20 -13.32 10.18 4.34
C LEU A 20 -13.73 10.02 5.82
N TYR A 21 -14.79 9.26 6.11
CA TYR A 21 -15.23 9.05 7.49
C TYR A 21 -14.20 8.28 8.31
N GLU A 22 -13.66 7.24 7.72
CA GLU A 22 -12.63 6.38 8.27
C GLU A 22 -11.36 7.19 8.53
N LEU A 23 -10.93 7.99 7.54
CA LEU A 23 -9.78 8.88 7.69
C LEU A 23 -9.98 9.88 8.83
N MET A 24 -11.15 10.53 8.91
CA MET A 24 -11.46 11.48 9.97
C MET A 24 -11.51 10.81 11.34
N ALA A 25 -12.05 9.59 11.43
CA ALA A 25 -12.08 8.81 12.67
C ALA A 25 -10.67 8.42 13.14
N ASP A 26 -9.80 8.03 12.22
CA ASP A 26 -8.41 7.68 12.52
C ASP A 26 -7.59 8.89 12.98
N ILE A 27 -7.70 10.02 12.28
CA ILE A 27 -7.06 11.28 12.70
C ILE A 27 -7.55 11.65 14.10
N THR A 28 -8.87 11.59 14.34
CA THR A 28 -9.45 11.92 15.64
C THR A 28 -8.90 11.02 16.74
N ARG A 29 -8.82 9.71 16.49
CA ARG A 29 -8.26 8.74 17.45
C ARG A 29 -6.81 9.07 17.78
N GLU A 30 -5.99 9.38 16.77
CA GLU A 30 -4.57 9.67 16.95
C GLU A 30 -4.31 11.00 17.66
N VAL A 31 -5.14 12.01 17.40
CA VAL A 31 -5.12 13.28 18.14
C VAL A 31 -5.48 13.06 19.61
N LEU A 32 -6.57 12.32 19.87
CA LEU A 32 -7.00 12.03 21.25
C LEU A 32 -5.96 11.19 22.00
N ARG A 33 -5.26 10.28 21.31
CA ARG A 33 -4.20 9.43 21.88
C ARG A 33 -2.93 10.23 22.22
N SER A 34 -2.50 11.09 21.31
CA SER A 34 -1.21 11.80 21.43
C SER A 34 -1.30 13.14 22.16
N GLN A 35 -2.51 13.71 22.29
CA GLN A 35 -2.77 15.01 22.92
C GLN A 35 -1.76 16.09 22.48
N PRO A 36 -1.62 16.35 21.17
CA PRO A 36 -0.55 17.18 20.65
C PRO A 36 -0.78 18.66 20.98
N GLN A 37 0.28 19.37 21.36
CA GLN A 37 0.21 20.81 21.63
C GLN A 37 -0.14 21.64 20.38
N ASN A 38 0.26 21.17 19.20
CA ASN A 38 -0.06 21.80 17.92
C ASN A 38 -0.80 20.82 17.01
N LEU A 39 -2.12 20.98 16.97
CA LEU A 39 -3.01 20.10 16.22
C LEU A 39 -2.72 20.12 14.71
N TYR A 40 -2.54 21.31 14.13
CA TYR A 40 -2.31 21.46 12.68
C TYR A 40 -1.03 20.75 12.24
N LYS A 41 0.07 20.97 12.97
CA LYS A 41 1.36 20.32 12.68
C LYS A 41 1.26 18.79 12.83
N PHE A 42 0.56 18.33 13.85
CA PHE A 42 0.35 16.90 14.07
C PHE A 42 -0.42 16.25 12.92
N ILE A 43 -1.57 16.81 12.54
CA ILE A 43 -2.40 16.29 11.46
C ILE A 43 -1.65 16.32 10.12
N TYR A 44 -0.93 17.40 9.83
CA TYR A 44 -0.10 17.50 8.63
C TYR A 44 0.95 16.39 8.57
N ASN A 45 1.72 16.21 9.63
CA ASN A 45 2.77 15.18 9.70
C ASN A 45 2.18 13.77 9.61
N TYR A 46 1.03 13.54 10.24
CA TYR A 46 0.33 12.26 10.18
C TYR A 46 -0.09 11.92 8.75
N LEU A 47 -0.74 12.86 8.05
CA LEU A 47 -1.17 12.67 6.67
C LEU A 47 0.02 12.52 5.71
N ASP A 48 1.07 13.31 5.88
CA ASP A 48 2.29 13.23 5.08
C ASP A 48 2.95 11.85 5.19
N ALA A 49 3.06 11.31 6.41
CA ALA A 49 3.57 9.96 6.63
C ALA A 49 2.71 8.87 5.98
N GLN A 50 1.37 8.99 6.06
CA GLN A 50 0.43 8.06 5.44
C GLN A 50 0.54 8.08 3.91
N ILE A 51 0.60 9.28 3.30
CA ILE A 51 0.75 9.43 1.85
C ILE A 51 2.09 8.84 1.39
N LYS A 52 3.19 9.16 2.06
CA LYS A 52 4.52 8.60 1.74
C LYS A 52 4.51 7.08 1.78
N THR A 53 3.96 6.50 2.84
CA THR A 53 3.85 5.04 2.99
C THR A 53 3.03 4.42 1.84
N ARG A 54 1.90 5.04 1.48
CA ARG A 54 1.05 4.56 0.38
C ARG A 54 1.77 4.60 -0.96
N VAL A 55 2.46 5.70 -1.26
CA VAL A 55 3.23 5.85 -2.52
C VAL A 55 4.34 4.80 -2.61
N LEU A 56 5.12 4.62 -1.53
CA LEU A 56 6.18 3.62 -1.48
C LEU A 56 5.64 2.20 -1.64
N THR A 57 4.48 1.91 -1.02
CA THR A 57 3.84 0.58 -1.12
C THR A 57 3.37 0.31 -2.54
N ILE A 58 2.75 1.28 -3.21
CA ILE A 58 2.31 1.12 -4.60
C ILE A 58 3.51 0.85 -5.51
N GLU A 59 4.61 1.58 -5.32
CA GLU A 59 5.80 1.40 -6.13
C GLU A 59 6.46 0.04 -5.89
N ALA A 60 6.57 -0.39 -4.63
CA ALA A 60 7.05 -1.73 -4.29
C ALA A 60 6.18 -2.82 -4.92
N MET A 61 4.86 -2.64 -4.95
CA MET A 61 3.94 -3.59 -5.58
C MET A 61 4.15 -3.70 -7.09
N LYS A 62 4.45 -2.60 -7.78
CA LYS A 62 4.76 -2.63 -9.21
C LYS A 62 6.02 -3.45 -9.49
N ILE A 63 7.10 -3.16 -8.75
CA ILE A 63 8.38 -3.90 -8.88
C ILE A 63 8.16 -5.39 -8.61
N LEU A 64 7.39 -5.72 -7.56
CA LEU A 64 7.06 -7.11 -7.24
C LEU A 64 6.30 -7.78 -8.40
N ASN A 65 5.30 -7.10 -8.96
CA ASN A 65 4.53 -7.63 -10.10
C ASN A 65 5.40 -7.84 -11.33
N GLU A 66 6.32 -6.92 -11.63
CA GLU A 66 7.29 -7.07 -12.73
C GLU A 66 8.16 -8.31 -12.52
N ILE A 67 8.76 -8.46 -11.33
CA ILE A 67 9.59 -9.65 -10.99
C ILE A 67 8.79 -10.95 -11.12
N ILE A 68 7.53 -10.95 -10.67
CA ILE A 68 6.66 -12.13 -10.78
C ILE A 68 6.37 -12.45 -12.26
N ILE A 69 6.01 -11.44 -13.06
CA ILE A 69 5.72 -11.61 -14.48
C ILE A 69 6.94 -12.14 -15.22
N ASP A 70 8.13 -11.59 -14.95
CA ASP A 70 9.38 -12.00 -15.57
C ASP A 70 9.81 -13.41 -15.14
N GLY A 71 9.58 -13.78 -13.88
CA GLY A 71 9.94 -15.08 -13.33
C GLY A 71 8.96 -16.21 -13.70
N GLN A 72 7.70 -15.89 -13.96
CA GLN A 72 6.63 -16.87 -14.17
C GLN A 72 6.86 -17.84 -15.34
N PRO A 73 7.39 -17.42 -16.50
CA PRO A 73 7.69 -18.35 -17.59
C PRO A 73 8.72 -19.40 -17.18
N MET A 74 9.76 -19.00 -16.44
CA MET A 74 10.83 -19.90 -16.03
C MET A 74 10.37 -20.88 -14.95
N THR A 75 9.61 -20.41 -13.96
CA THR A 75 9.04 -21.30 -12.92
C THR A 75 8.06 -22.30 -13.54
N SER A 76 7.24 -21.86 -14.50
CA SER A 76 6.31 -22.74 -15.23
C SER A 76 7.07 -23.77 -16.06
N TYR A 77 8.12 -23.37 -16.79
CA TYR A 77 8.96 -24.25 -17.60
C TYR A 77 9.62 -25.37 -16.79
N LEU A 78 10.07 -25.06 -15.57
CA LEU A 78 10.68 -26.02 -14.65
C LEU A 78 9.62 -26.95 -14.05
N ALA A 79 8.47 -26.40 -13.65
CA ALA A 79 7.36 -27.17 -13.10
C ALA A 79 6.79 -28.18 -14.12
N GLU A 80 6.65 -27.79 -15.39
CA GLU A 80 6.24 -28.68 -16.48
C GLU A 80 7.19 -29.87 -16.69
N ARG A 81 8.45 -29.74 -16.28
CA ARG A 81 9.47 -30.80 -16.35
C ARG A 81 9.55 -31.64 -15.08
N GLY A 82 8.64 -31.41 -14.13
CA GLY A 82 8.58 -32.12 -12.86
C GLY A 82 9.64 -31.70 -11.86
N LEU A 83 10.34 -30.58 -12.08
CA LEU A 83 11.25 -30.04 -11.07
C LEU A 83 10.44 -29.29 -10.01
N THR A 84 10.73 -29.61 -8.76
CA THR A 84 10.22 -28.84 -7.63
C THR A 84 10.98 -27.52 -7.48
N LEU A 85 10.34 -26.55 -6.82
CA LEU A 85 10.98 -25.25 -6.54
C LEU A 85 12.26 -25.43 -5.70
N ASP A 86 12.27 -26.39 -4.77
CA ASP A 86 13.41 -26.67 -3.90
C ASP A 86 14.60 -27.22 -4.69
N GLU A 87 14.38 -28.16 -5.62
CA GLU A 87 15.41 -28.68 -6.50
C GLU A 87 15.98 -27.60 -7.44
N ALA A 88 15.11 -26.76 -7.99
CA ALA A 88 15.51 -25.63 -8.82
C ALA A 88 16.35 -24.60 -8.02
N ASN A 89 15.94 -24.30 -6.79
CA ASN A 89 16.67 -23.39 -5.90
C ASN A 89 18.04 -23.96 -5.50
N GLU A 90 18.13 -25.26 -5.20
CA GLU A 90 19.41 -25.90 -4.89
C GLU A 90 20.35 -25.95 -6.10
N ALA A 91 19.82 -26.20 -7.31
CA ALA A 91 20.60 -26.09 -8.53
C ALA A 91 21.10 -24.66 -8.77
N ALA A 92 20.24 -23.66 -8.61
CA ALA A 92 20.59 -22.25 -8.75
C ALA A 92 21.69 -21.83 -7.77
N LYS A 93 21.59 -22.22 -6.48
CA LYS A 93 22.62 -21.95 -5.46
C LYS A 93 23.98 -22.52 -5.88
N LYS A 94 24.02 -23.76 -6.37
CA LYS A 94 25.27 -24.38 -6.83
C LYS A 94 25.85 -23.61 -8.00
N ILE A 95 25.04 -23.27 -9.01
CA ILE A 95 25.48 -22.51 -10.20
C ILE A 95 26.03 -21.14 -9.80
N GLN A 96 25.36 -20.43 -8.89
CA GLN A 96 25.76 -19.12 -8.37
C GLN A 96 27.03 -19.14 -7.52
N GLN A 97 27.43 -20.29 -6.98
CA GLN A 97 28.69 -20.45 -6.23
C GLN A 97 29.89 -20.72 -7.14
N PHE A 98 29.65 -21.13 -8.39
CA PHE A 98 30.70 -21.36 -9.40
C PHE A 98 31.03 -20.13 -10.24
N TRP A 99 30.25 -19.05 -10.08
CA TRP A 99 30.41 -17.74 -10.72
C TRP A 99 30.64 -16.68 -9.64
#